data_AF-T1C1F5-F1
#
_entry.id   AF-T1C1F5-F1
#
_cell.length_a   1.000
_cell.length_b   1.000
_cell.length_c   1.000
_cell.angle_alpha   90.00
_cell.angle_beta   90.00
_cell.angle_gamma   90.00
#
_symmetry.space_group_name_H-M   'P 1'
#
loop_
_entity.id
_entity.type
_entity.pdbx_description
1 polymer ?
#
loop_
_entity_poly.entity_id
_entity_poly.type
_entity_poly.pdbx_seq_one_letter_code
_entity_poly.pdbx_strand_id
1 'polypeptide(L)' 'MDEPSRTYVFMPESAYGPTNNCVGIAHRLAARGHRIVFAAERSWEGRLAPLGFEE' A
#
# COMPACT_ATOMS: atom_id res chain seq x y z
N MET A 1 -8.56 21.50 3.79
CA MET A 1 -9.22 20.79 4.91
C MET A 1 -8.25 19.71 5.31
N ASP A 2 -7.60 19.86 6.46
CA ASP A 2 -6.62 18.89 6.95
C ASP A 2 -7.39 17.66 7.43
N GLU A 3 -7.43 16.63 6.59
CA GLU A 3 -8.10 15.38 6.93
C GLU A 3 -7.21 14.62 7.92
N PRO A 4 -7.73 14.11 9.05
CA PRO A 4 -6.88 13.46 10.04
C PRO A 4 -6.15 12.26 9.41
N SER A 5 -4.86 12.10 9.75
CA SER A 5 -4.06 10.97 9.29
C SER A 5 -4.69 9.65 9.74
N ARG A 6 -4.78 8.70 8.82
CA ARG A 6 -5.36 7.37 9.02
C ARG A 6 -4.38 6.30 8.55
N THR A 7 -4.58 5.08 9.02
CA THR A 7 -3.85 3.90 8.53
C THR A 7 -4.76 3.10 7.61
N TYR A 8 -4.28 2.78 6.42
CA TYR A 8 -4.97 1.93 5.45
C TYR A 8 -4.19 0.64 5.22
N VAL A 9 -4.89 -0.50 5.27
CA VAL A 9 -4.32 -1.82 5.02
C VAL A 9 -4.83 -2.33 3.67
N PHE A 10 -3.91 -2.77 2.81
CA PHE A 10 -4.20 -3.45 1.56
C PHE A 10 -3.87 -4.94 1.68
N MET A 11 -4.78 -5.79 1.21
CA MET A 11 -4.65 -7.25 1.21
C MET A 11 -5.00 -7.79 -0.19
N PRO A 12 -4.17 -7.49 -1.21
CA PRO A 12 -4.46 -7.93 -2.57
C PRO A 12 -4.28 -9.45 -2.72
N GLU A 13 -4.95 -10.03 -3.70
CA GLU A 13 -4.59 -11.34 -4.22
C GLU A 13 -3.11 -11.34 -4.66
N SER A 14 -2.41 -12.46 -4.47
CA SER A 14 -0.97 -12.65 -4.76
C SER A 14 -0.65 -12.68 -6.27
N ALA A 15 -1.04 -11.62 -6.97
CA ALA A 15 -0.93 -11.43 -8.39
C ALA A 15 -0.60 -9.97 -8.72
N TYR A 16 0.17 -9.75 -9.79
CA TYR A 16 0.64 -8.41 -10.16
C TYR A 16 -0.48 -7.42 -10.46
N GLY A 17 -1.54 -7.86 -11.16
CA GLY A 17 -2.66 -6.98 -11.53
C GLY A 17 -3.34 -6.36 -10.31
N PRO A 18 -3.90 -7.17 -9.39
CA PRO A 18 -4.51 -6.70 -8.15
C PRO A 18 -3.56 -5.86 -7.30
N THR A 19 -2.31 -6.30 -7.14
CA THR A 19 -1.32 -5.60 -6.32
C THR A 19 -0.97 -4.22 -6.89
N ASN A 20 -0.75 -4.11 -8.20
CA ASN A 20 -0.44 -2.84 -8.84
C ASN A 20 -1.60 -1.84 -8.76
N ASN A 21 -2.85 -2.32 -8.83
CA ASN A 21 -4.02 -1.48 -8.61
C ASN A 21 -4.04 -0.91 -7.18
N CYS A 22 -3.76 -1.74 -6.17
CA CYS A 22 -3.63 -1.29 -4.78
C CYS A 22 -2.50 -0.28 -4.62
N VAL A 23 -1.32 -0.50 -5.22
CA VAL A 23 -0.18 0.43 -5.21
C VAL A 23 -0.56 1.81 -5.74
N GLY A 24 -1.31 1.89 -6.83
CA GLY A 24 -1.76 3.17 -7.40
C GLY A 24 -2.66 3.96 -6.43
N ILE A 25 -3.59 3.28 -5.77
CA ILE A 25 -4.48 3.89 -4.77
C ILE A 25 -3.68 4.30 -3.52
N ALA A 26 -2.81 3.42 -3.05
CA ALA A 26 -1.92 3.62 -1.90
C ALA A 26 -1.05 4.87 -2.08
N HIS A 27 -0.47 5.08 -3.26
CA HIS A 27 0.31 6.29 -3.57
C HIS A 27 -0.50 7.57 -3.37
N ARG A 28 -1.78 7.57 -3.78
CA ARG A 28 -2.66 8.73 -3.62
C ARG A 28 -3.05 8.98 -2.18
N LEU A 29 -3.18 7.93 -1.36
CA LEU A 29 -3.45 8.05 0.07
C LEU A 29 -2.20 8.50 0.84
N ALA A 30 -1.03 7.96 0.51
CA ALA A 30 0.25 8.38 1.07
C ALA A 30 0.54 9.86 0.78
N ALA A 31 0.30 10.32 -0.45
CA ALA A 31 0.42 11.73 -0.84
C ALA A 31 -0.52 12.69 -0.08
N ARG A 32 -1.55 12.14 0.59
CA ARG A 32 -2.46 12.89 1.48
C ARG A 32 -2.06 12.82 2.96
N GLY A 33 -0.91 12.22 3.28
CA GLY A 33 -0.39 12.13 4.65
C GLY A 33 -0.91 10.93 5.45
N HIS A 34 -1.43 9.90 4.79
CA HIS A 34 -1.89 8.67 5.44
C HIS A 34 -0.79 7.61 5.53
N ARG A 35 -0.84 6.76 6.56
CA ARG A 35 0.04 5.58 6.68
C ARG A 35 -0.55 4.43 5.87
N ILE A 36 0.31 3.72 5.14
CA ILE A 36 -0.09 2.61 4.27
C ILE A 36 0.66 1.34 4.69
N VAL A 37 -0.09 0.24 4.81
CA VAL A 37 0.44 -1.10 5.13
C VAL A 37 -0.07 -2.10 4.09
N PHE A 38 0.79 -2.99 3.62
CA PHE A 38 0.45 -4.07 2.71
C PHE A 38 0.64 -5.43 3.39
N ALA A 39 -0.45 -6.04 3.83
CA ALA A 39 -0.43 -7.42 4.29
C ALA A 39 -0.47 -8.37 3.08
N ALA A 40 0.67 -8.52 2.41
CA ALA A 40 0.86 -9.38 1.25
C ALA A 40 1.45 -10.75 1.65
N GLU A 41 1.31 -11.75 0.77
CA GLU A 41 1.95 -13.05 0.97
C GLU A 41 3.49 -12.94 0.95
N ARG A 42 4.18 -13.89 1.58
CA ARG A 42 5.67 -13.91 1.67
C ARG A 42 6.37 -13.82 0.31
N SER A 43 5.75 -14.25 -0.78
CA SER A 43 6.30 -14.12 -2.14
C SER A 43 6.55 -12.66 -2.56
N TRP A 44 5.92 -11.70 -1.87
CA TRP A 44 6.04 -10.27 -2.07
C TRP A 44 7.00 -9.56 -1.11
N GLU A 45 7.63 -10.30 -0.20
CA GLU A 45 8.60 -9.75 0.75
C GLU A 45 9.69 -8.94 0.03
N GLY A 46 9.85 -7.69 0.47
CA GLY A 46 10.79 -6.70 -0.04
C GLY A 46 10.42 -6.09 -1.40
N ARG A 47 9.26 -6.41 -2.00
CA ARG A 47 8.86 -5.89 -3.32
C ARG A 47 8.11 -4.56 -3.24
N LEU A 48 7.45 -4.28 -2.14
CA LEU A 48 6.64 -3.08 -1.91
C LEU A 48 7.43 -2.03 -1.11
N ALA A 49 8.40 -2.46 -0.30
CA ALA A 49 9.30 -1.55 0.42
C ALA A 49 10.01 -0.51 -0.49
N PRO A 50 10.54 -0.85 -1.69
CA PRO A 50 11.13 0.12 -2.62
C PRO A 50 10.14 1.19 -3.13
N LEU A 51 8.83 0.92 -3.01
CA LEU A 51 7.75 1.84 -3.39
C LEU A 51 7.32 2.75 -2.22
N GLY A 52 7.98 2.62 -1.05
CA GLY A 52 7.72 3.42 0.15
C GLY A 52 6.60 2.88 1.04
N PHE A 53 6.23 1.61 0.91
CA PHE A 53 5.18 0.99 1.70
C PHE A 53 5.74 0.06 2.80
N GLU A 54 5.03 0.01 3.92
CA GLU A 54 5.25 -0.97 4.99
C GLU A 54 4.60 -2.30 4.59
N GLU A 55 5.31 -3.41 4.78
CA GLU A 55 4.87 -4.79 4.51
C GLU A 55 4.50 -5.51 5.81
#